data_AF-A0A3D3V5F9-F1
#
_entry.id   AF-A0A3D3V5F9-F1
#
_cell.length_a   1.000
_cell.length_b   1.000
_cell.length_c   1.000
_cell.angle_alpha   90.00
_cell.angle_beta   90.00
_cell.angle_gamma   90.00
#
_symmetry.space_group_name_H-M   'P 1'
#
loop_
_entity.id
_entity.type
_entity.pdbx_description
1 polymer ?
#
loop_
_entity_poly.entity_id
_entity_poly.type
_entity_poly.pdbx_seq_one_letter_code
_entity_poly.pdbx_strand_id
1 'polypeptide(L)'
;MSLNEKIKNESEEKKSLPSERIYAWKDIRTAREPRETQTERRLLELKKSLNEKTQSFFKLTKIFFKDHWNLLIKSAAHNHLRIQECKRRPELGETCNLSFESYSHLKKYQKKFRLFTYSFSSTLASILIAVMALQIFFPGNNIQGATYTWAQNTWAGGADEITTATHNSNKTGWTKYFSKDANITAGDDVKLNAVAGSFVDTTDTDFNAQAKTNVYVTGSGDAGAVFALKPEGGACTDASQCNTNLICSSNVCYSPWQNSPCGVQVYKEDSTGGAGAVWKTSQTVCVGPQCVGNLLVDDNSIDFSAYTARNLCKAVDGRLATRAELLCIYTNRASLVGAWSAAAYWTNEQSSADPTDAAFYRRFTDGTEAQGLKSGLYRVRCVK
;
A
#
# COMPACT_ATOMS: atom_id res chain seq x y z
N MET A 1 43.39 -54.87 33.02
CA MET A 1 43.37 -53.60 33.78
C MET A 1 42.02 -52.96 33.49
N SER A 2 41.13 -52.94 34.49
CA SER A 2 39.69 -52.93 34.27
C SER A 2 39.07 -51.53 34.21
N LEU A 3 37.99 -51.48 33.44
CA LEU A 3 37.02 -50.43 33.25
C LEU A 3 36.36 -50.08 34.62
N ASN A 4 36.81 -49.04 35.34
CA ASN A 4 36.09 -48.48 36.50
C ASN A 4 36.70 -47.16 37.05
N GLU A 5 36.95 -46.16 36.19
CA GLU A 5 37.42 -44.86 36.70
C GLU A 5 37.03 -43.66 35.82
N LYS A 6 35.75 -43.56 35.42
CA LYS A 6 35.27 -42.39 34.67
C LYS A 6 33.80 -42.01 34.91
N ILE A 7 33.32 -42.16 36.15
CA ILE A 7 32.01 -41.64 36.58
C ILE A 7 32.17 -41.00 37.96
N LYS A 8 32.79 -39.82 38.01
CA LYS A 8 32.71 -38.89 39.13
C LYS A 8 33.32 -37.58 38.67
N ASN A 9 32.47 -36.65 38.23
CA ASN A 9 32.67 -35.20 38.19
C ASN A 9 31.75 -34.60 37.12
N GLU A 10 30.46 -34.44 37.43
CA GLU A 10 29.57 -33.47 36.77
C GLU A 10 28.21 -33.39 37.52
N SER A 11 28.27 -33.16 38.83
CA SER A 11 27.11 -32.68 39.58
C SER A 11 27.55 -31.50 40.44
N GLU A 12 27.31 -30.28 39.95
CA GLU A 12 26.98 -29.08 40.73
C GLU A 12 27.06 -27.83 39.84
N GLU A 13 25.99 -27.57 39.08
CA GLU A 13 25.68 -26.20 38.64
C GLU A 13 24.18 -25.94 38.86
N LYS A 14 23.79 -25.80 40.13
CA LYS A 14 22.48 -25.24 40.51
C LYS A 14 22.51 -23.72 40.24
N LYS A 15 22.17 -23.31 39.03
CA LYS A 15 21.79 -21.92 38.75
C LYS A 15 20.45 -21.63 39.42
N SER A 16 20.48 -20.74 40.40
CA SER A 16 19.31 -20.13 41.02
C SER A 16 18.45 -19.44 39.97
N LEU A 17 17.23 -19.95 39.76
CA LEU A 17 16.20 -19.30 38.96
C LEU A 17 15.84 -17.94 39.58
N PRO A 18 15.85 -16.83 38.82
CA PRO A 18 15.38 -15.56 39.31
C PRO A 18 13.87 -15.65 39.57
N SER A 19 13.45 -15.21 40.75
CA SER A 19 12.05 -15.24 41.17
C SER A 19 11.15 -14.56 40.14
N GLU A 20 10.11 -15.29 39.76
CA GLU A 20 9.00 -14.89 38.93
C GLU A 20 8.38 -13.57 39.43
N ARG A 21 8.85 -12.44 38.90
CA ARG A 21 8.16 -11.16 39.05
C ARG A 21 6.93 -11.22 38.16
N ILE A 22 5.78 -11.47 38.79
CA ILE A 22 4.46 -11.26 38.21
C ILE A 22 4.35 -9.76 37.88
N TYR A 23 4.65 -9.41 36.64
CA TYR A 23 4.33 -8.09 36.12
C TYR A 23 2.82 -8.02 35.92
N ALA A 24 2.16 -7.21 36.75
CA ALA A 24 0.76 -6.88 36.56
C ALA A 24 0.57 -6.24 35.18
N TRP A 25 -0.29 -6.84 34.35
CA TRP A 25 -0.66 -6.37 33.00
C TRP A 25 -1.26 -4.95 32.96
N LYS A 26 -1.39 -4.28 34.11
CA LYS A 26 -1.91 -2.91 34.23
C LYS A 26 -0.88 -1.84 33.86
N ASP A 27 0.42 -2.14 33.93
CA ASP A 27 1.48 -1.15 33.69
C ASP A 27 2.07 -1.16 32.26
N ILE A 28 1.62 -2.07 31.38
CA ILE A 28 2.10 -2.16 29.99
C ILE A 28 1.35 -1.18 29.06
N ARG A 29 0.22 -0.60 29.50
CA ARG A 29 -0.61 0.26 28.65
C ARG A 29 -0.25 1.75 28.62
N THR A 30 0.72 2.19 29.42
CA THR A 30 1.15 3.60 29.47
C THR A 30 2.43 3.92 28.70
N ALA A 31 3.06 2.94 28.05
CA ALA A 31 4.31 3.12 27.30
C ALA A 31 4.17 3.12 25.77
N ARG A 32 2.96 3.32 25.23
CA ARG A 32 2.81 3.61 23.79
C ARG A 32 3.02 5.11 23.57
N GLU A 33 4.24 5.49 23.16
CA GLU A 33 4.49 6.82 22.60
C GLU A 33 3.43 7.09 21.51
N PRO A 34 2.79 8.28 21.51
CA PRO A 34 1.76 8.62 20.53
C PRO A 34 2.35 8.55 19.11
N ARG A 35 1.65 7.91 18.17
CA ARG A 35 2.10 7.69 16.78
C ARG A 35 2.60 8.97 16.08
N GLU A 36 2.12 10.14 16.49
CA GLU A 36 2.55 11.45 15.98
C GLU A 36 4.06 11.72 16.20
N THR A 37 4.64 11.27 17.32
CA THR A 37 6.07 11.50 17.61
C THR A 37 6.98 10.64 16.74
N GLN A 38 6.51 9.48 16.27
CA GLN A 38 7.29 8.61 15.39
C GLN A 38 7.39 9.17 13.96
N THR A 39 6.32 9.77 13.45
CA THR A 39 6.32 10.41 12.12
C THR A 39 7.18 11.68 12.10
N GLU A 40 7.13 12.49 13.17
CA GLU A 40 7.97 13.68 13.28
C GLU A 40 9.46 13.33 13.38
N ARG A 41 9.83 12.30 14.15
CA ARG A 41 11.21 11.79 14.20
C ARG A 41 11.72 11.36 12.82
N ARG A 42 10.91 10.62 12.06
CA ARG A 42 11.27 10.21 10.68
C ARG A 42 11.42 11.41 9.73
N LEU A 43 10.55 12.40 9.84
CA LEU A 43 10.62 13.59 9.00
C LEU A 43 11.85 14.45 9.33
N LEU A 44 12.22 14.53 10.61
CA LEU A 44 13.43 15.23 11.05
C LEU A 44 14.71 14.50 10.60
N GLU A 45 14.73 13.17 10.66
CA GLU A 45 15.83 12.35 10.12
C GLU A 45 15.96 12.51 8.59
N LEU A 46 14.85 12.53 7.85
CA LEU A 46 14.85 12.78 6.41
C LEU A 46 15.38 14.18 6.07
N LYS A 47 14.94 15.21 6.79
CA LYS A 47 15.47 16.58 6.62
C LYS A 47 16.97 16.65 6.89
N LYS A 48 17.45 15.97 7.94
CA LYS A 48 18.88 15.91 8.28
C LYS A 48 19.67 15.20 7.18
N SER A 49 19.19 14.04 6.71
CA SER A 49 19.81 13.27 5.61
C SER A 49 19.86 14.06 4.30
N LEU A 50 18.77 14.76 3.95
CA LEU A 50 18.72 15.63 2.78
C LEU A 50 19.70 16.79 2.91
N ASN A 51 19.75 17.48 4.05
CA ASN A 51 20.69 18.56 4.27
C ASN A 51 22.15 18.08 4.19
N GLU A 52 22.50 16.95 4.80
CA GLU A 52 23.83 16.35 4.71
C GLU A 52 24.22 15.99 3.27
N LYS A 53 23.31 15.37 2.50
CA LYS A 53 23.52 15.07 1.07
C LYS A 53 23.70 16.35 0.24
N THR A 54 22.91 17.38 0.53
CA THR A 54 22.93 18.64 -0.22
C THR A 54 24.20 19.42 0.08
N GLN A 55 24.65 19.47 1.34
CA GLN A 55 25.93 20.06 1.73
C GLN A 55 27.12 19.31 1.14
N SER A 56 27.08 17.96 1.12
CA SER A 56 28.10 17.15 0.47
C SER A 56 28.19 17.44 -1.03
N PHE A 57 27.03 17.53 -1.70
CA PHE A 57 26.96 17.89 -3.12
C PHE A 57 27.48 19.30 -3.41
N PHE A 58 27.13 20.30 -2.58
CA PHE A 58 27.65 21.67 -2.71
C PHE A 58 29.17 21.75 -2.48
N LYS A 59 29.72 20.95 -1.57
CA LYS A 59 31.18 20.88 -1.36
C LYS A 59 31.89 20.29 -2.59
N LEU A 60 31.39 19.17 -3.11
CA LEU A 60 31.96 18.52 -4.30
C LEU A 60 31.88 19.42 -5.54
N THR A 61 30.74 20.06 -5.76
CA THR A 61 30.55 21.00 -6.89
C THR A 61 31.46 22.23 -6.74
N LYS A 62 31.59 22.82 -5.55
CA LYS A 62 32.50 23.95 -5.31
C LYS A 62 33.96 23.60 -5.64
N ILE A 63 34.43 22.43 -5.22
CA ILE A 63 35.77 21.94 -5.53
C ILE A 63 35.93 21.73 -7.04
N PHE A 64 34.96 21.09 -7.67
CA PHE A 64 34.92 20.87 -9.12
C PHE A 64 35.04 22.19 -9.89
N PHE A 65 34.23 23.20 -9.55
CA PHE A 65 34.28 24.51 -10.21
C PHE A 65 35.60 25.24 -9.95
N LYS A 66 36.12 25.24 -8.72
CA LYS A 66 37.42 25.85 -8.39
C LYS A 66 38.55 25.24 -9.23
N ASP A 67 38.56 23.92 -9.39
CA ASP A 67 39.57 23.21 -10.17
C ASP A 67 39.45 23.48 -11.67
N HIS A 68 38.24 23.41 -12.23
CA HIS A 68 38.03 23.68 -13.65
C HIS A 68 38.26 25.17 -14.00
N TRP A 69 37.96 26.09 -13.08
CA TRP A 69 38.28 27.52 -13.23
C TRP A 69 39.79 27.77 -13.30
N ASN A 70 40.57 27.14 -12.43
CA ASN A 70 42.03 27.21 -12.49
C ASN A 70 42.58 26.60 -13.79
N LEU A 71 41.97 25.52 -14.30
CA LEU A 71 42.31 24.97 -15.62
C LEU A 71 41.99 25.93 -16.77
N LEU A 72 40.92 26.72 -16.68
CA LEU A 72 40.61 27.72 -17.70
C LEU A 72 41.61 28.86 -17.67
N ILE A 73 41.93 29.41 -16.50
CA ILE A 73 42.68 30.67 -16.41
C ILE A 73 44.20 30.47 -16.32
N LYS A 74 44.68 29.54 -15.49
CA LYS A 74 46.12 29.40 -15.19
C LYS A 74 46.85 28.56 -16.23
N SER A 75 48.17 28.69 -16.33
CA SER A 75 48.97 27.89 -17.29
C SER A 75 49.02 26.41 -16.88
N ALA A 76 49.31 25.52 -17.85
CA ALA A 76 49.45 24.09 -17.60
C ALA A 76 50.55 23.80 -16.55
N ALA A 77 51.66 24.55 -16.58
CA ALA A 77 52.76 24.40 -15.64
C ALA A 77 52.32 24.69 -14.20
N HIS A 78 51.59 25.80 -14.00
CA HIS A 78 51.08 26.19 -12.69
C HIS A 78 50.05 25.18 -12.16
N ASN A 79 49.14 24.71 -13.03
CA ASN A 79 48.16 23.69 -12.66
C ASN A 79 48.80 22.33 -12.36
N HIS A 80 49.89 21.98 -13.04
CA HIS A 80 50.62 20.73 -12.80
C HIS A 80 51.27 20.74 -11.41
N LEU A 81 51.96 21.83 -11.06
CA LEU A 81 52.59 22.00 -9.75
C LEU A 81 51.54 21.95 -8.63
N ARG A 82 50.42 22.68 -8.79
CA ARG A 82 49.30 22.65 -7.83
C ARG A 82 48.75 21.23 -7.61
N ILE A 83 48.52 20.47 -8.68
CA ILE A 83 48.02 19.08 -8.58
C ILE A 83 49.06 18.16 -7.92
N GLN A 84 50.35 18.38 -8.17
CA GLN A 84 51.42 17.64 -7.49
C GLN A 84 51.52 17.99 -5.99
N GLU A 85 51.35 19.26 -5.64
CA GLU A 85 51.32 19.73 -4.25
C GLU A 85 50.13 19.14 -3.49
N CYS A 86 48.92 19.18 -4.08
CA CYS A 86 47.72 18.49 -3.58
C CYS A 86 47.98 16.99 -3.28
N LYS A 87 48.74 16.29 -4.14
CA LYS A 87 49.08 14.88 -3.94
C LYS A 87 50.11 14.66 -2.83
N ARG A 88 51.02 15.61 -2.62
CA ARG A 88 52.08 15.52 -1.61
C ARG A 88 51.60 15.89 -0.21
N ARG A 89 50.67 16.83 -0.11
CA ARG A 89 50.10 17.31 1.16
C ARG A 89 48.59 17.43 1.00
N PRO A 90 47.82 16.35 1.24
CA PRO A 90 46.39 16.49 1.44
C PRO A 90 46.19 17.22 2.77
N GLU A 91 46.15 18.55 2.75
CA GLU A 91 45.69 19.31 3.91
C GLU A 91 44.24 18.88 4.21
N LEU A 92 43.89 18.82 5.49
CA LEU A 92 42.57 18.41 5.98
C LEU A 92 41.46 19.26 5.32
N GLY A 93 40.89 18.75 4.21
CA GLY A 93 39.78 19.36 3.49
C GLY A 93 40.04 19.77 2.03
N GLU A 94 41.28 19.71 1.52
CA GLU A 94 41.57 20.00 0.11
C GLU A 94 41.77 18.70 -0.70
N THR A 95 40.68 18.14 -1.22
CA THR A 95 40.75 17.03 -2.19
C THR A 95 40.80 17.59 -3.60
N CYS A 96 41.93 17.44 -4.29
CA CYS A 96 42.00 17.69 -5.73
C CYS A 96 41.23 16.58 -6.47
N ASN A 97 40.15 16.94 -7.18
CA ASN A 97 39.28 15.94 -7.86
C ASN A 97 39.89 15.41 -9.18
N LEU A 98 40.95 16.07 -9.69
CA LEU A 98 41.55 15.75 -10.98
C LEU A 98 42.96 15.18 -10.80
N SER A 99 43.17 13.98 -11.33
CA SER A 99 44.49 13.35 -11.43
C SER A 99 44.89 13.16 -12.88
N PHE A 100 46.10 13.61 -13.24
CA PHE A 100 46.71 13.35 -14.53
C PHE A 100 48.01 12.57 -14.34
N GLU A 101 48.25 11.60 -15.21
CA GLU A 101 49.45 10.73 -15.18
C GLU A 101 50.71 11.48 -15.63
N SER A 102 50.56 12.49 -16.50
CA SER A 102 51.67 13.26 -17.03
C SER A 102 51.29 14.70 -17.37
N TYR A 103 52.29 15.57 -17.43
CA TYR A 103 52.16 16.97 -17.84
C TYR A 103 51.57 17.11 -19.26
N SER A 104 51.96 16.21 -20.17
CA SER A 104 51.47 16.23 -21.56
C SER A 104 49.96 15.91 -21.63
N HIS A 105 49.47 15.01 -20.77
CA HIS A 105 48.04 14.68 -20.68
C HIS A 105 47.22 15.86 -20.14
N LEU A 106 47.71 16.51 -19.07
CA LEU A 106 47.11 17.75 -18.54
C LEU A 106 47.05 18.85 -19.61
N LYS A 107 48.15 19.08 -20.34
CA LYS A 107 48.21 20.10 -21.40
C LYS A 107 47.22 19.81 -22.53
N LYS A 108 47.10 18.55 -22.97
CA LYS A 108 46.13 18.13 -23.99
C LYS A 108 44.69 18.32 -23.51
N TYR A 109 44.40 17.94 -22.26
CA TYR A 109 43.09 18.12 -21.64
C TYR A 109 42.72 19.61 -21.53
N GLN A 110 43.62 20.44 -21.02
CA GLN A 110 43.41 21.88 -20.86
C GLN A 110 43.15 22.58 -22.20
N LYS A 111 43.84 22.19 -23.28
CA LYS A 111 43.60 22.72 -24.62
C LYS A 111 42.19 22.38 -25.12
N LYS A 112 41.75 21.12 -24.95
CA LYS A 112 40.40 20.68 -25.33
C LYS A 112 39.32 21.37 -24.48
N PHE A 113 39.55 21.45 -23.18
CA PHE A 113 38.60 22.06 -22.25
C PHE A 113 38.40 23.55 -22.54
N ARG A 114 39.47 24.32 -22.74
CA ARG A 114 39.36 25.73 -23.14
C ARG A 114 38.59 25.89 -24.44
N LEU A 115 38.91 25.10 -25.46
CA LEU A 115 38.21 25.15 -26.75
C LEU A 115 36.71 24.89 -26.58
N PHE A 116 36.35 23.87 -25.79
CA PHE A 116 34.96 23.53 -25.50
C PHE A 116 34.25 24.63 -24.70
N THR A 117 34.86 25.14 -23.63
CA THR A 117 34.26 26.20 -22.80
C THR A 117 34.06 27.50 -23.56
N TYR A 118 35.02 27.91 -24.40
CA TYR A 118 34.84 29.08 -25.25
C TYR A 118 33.71 28.89 -26.25
N SER A 119 33.64 27.72 -26.91
CA SER A 119 32.57 27.40 -27.86
C SER A 119 31.19 27.31 -27.19
N PHE A 120 31.11 26.77 -25.98
CA PHE A 120 29.83 26.66 -25.27
C PHE A 120 29.38 28.00 -24.68
N SER A 121 30.32 28.82 -24.21
CA SER A 121 30.02 30.14 -23.64
C SER A 121 29.40 31.09 -24.67
N SER A 122 29.84 31.04 -25.94
CA SER A 122 29.28 31.87 -27.00
C SER A 122 27.86 31.44 -27.38
N THR A 123 27.58 30.13 -27.46
CA THR A 123 26.23 29.62 -27.73
C THR A 123 25.27 29.92 -26.58
N LEU A 124 25.71 29.79 -25.33
CA LEU A 124 24.87 30.12 -24.19
C LEU A 124 24.56 31.63 -24.16
N ALA A 125 25.57 32.47 -24.42
CA ALA A 125 25.38 33.91 -24.50
C ALA A 125 24.43 34.31 -25.64
N SER A 126 24.53 33.67 -26.82
CA SER A 126 23.61 33.95 -27.93
C SER A 126 22.17 33.53 -27.62
N ILE A 127 21.96 32.38 -26.98
CA ILE A 127 20.62 31.96 -26.51
C ILE A 127 20.08 32.95 -25.50
N LEU A 128 20.88 33.38 -24.53
CA LEU A 128 20.45 34.29 -23.47
C LEU A 128 20.10 35.67 -24.04
N ILE A 129 20.90 36.18 -24.99
CA ILE A 129 20.57 37.40 -25.76
C ILE A 129 19.29 37.20 -26.57
N ALA A 130 19.11 36.06 -27.23
CA ALA A 130 17.90 35.78 -28.00
C ALA A 130 16.66 35.74 -27.09
N VAL A 131 16.73 35.11 -25.90
CA VAL A 131 15.65 35.07 -24.92
C VAL A 131 15.34 36.48 -24.40
N MET A 132 16.35 37.28 -24.05
CA MET A 132 16.14 38.66 -23.61
C MET A 132 15.54 39.52 -24.74
N ALA A 133 16.03 39.39 -25.96
CA ALA A 133 15.47 40.08 -27.12
C ALA A 133 14.02 39.66 -27.36
N LEU A 134 13.70 38.36 -27.27
CA LEU A 134 12.33 37.85 -27.35
C LEU A 134 11.42 38.49 -26.29
N GLN A 135 11.89 38.66 -25.06
CA GLN A 135 11.09 39.32 -24.01
C GLN A 135 10.89 40.83 -24.25
N ILE A 136 11.84 41.49 -24.92
CA ILE A 136 11.75 42.93 -25.25
C ILE A 136 10.83 43.16 -26.46
N PHE A 137 10.94 42.33 -27.50
CA PHE A 137 10.16 42.49 -28.75
C PHE A 137 8.77 41.86 -28.67
N PHE A 138 8.59 40.86 -27.80
CA PHE A 138 7.30 40.26 -27.47
C PHE A 138 7.03 40.46 -25.99
N PRO A 139 6.78 41.72 -25.54
CA PRO A 139 6.33 41.94 -24.18
C PRO A 139 5.08 41.08 -24.01
N GLY A 140 5.15 40.11 -23.09
CA GLY A 140 4.07 39.16 -22.88
C GLY A 140 2.79 39.96 -22.71
N ASN A 141 1.87 39.84 -23.67
CA ASN A 141 0.51 40.32 -23.51
C ASN A 141 0.11 39.92 -22.10
N ASN A 142 -0.34 40.88 -21.29
CA ASN A 142 -0.78 40.60 -19.93
C ASN A 142 -1.69 39.38 -19.99
N ILE A 143 -1.16 38.21 -19.62
CA ILE A 143 -1.97 37.03 -19.40
C ILE A 143 -2.65 37.37 -18.10
N GLN A 144 -3.72 38.15 -18.20
CA GLN A 144 -4.74 38.17 -17.18
C GLN A 144 -5.31 36.75 -17.23
N GLY A 145 -4.64 35.82 -16.55
CA GLY A 145 -5.26 34.57 -16.17
C GLY A 145 -6.56 35.01 -15.50
N ALA A 146 -7.68 34.72 -16.14
CA ALA A 146 -8.96 35.24 -15.74
C ALA A 146 -9.23 34.76 -14.30
N THR A 147 -8.92 35.60 -13.33
CA THR A 147 -9.35 35.41 -11.94
C THR A 147 -10.82 35.79 -11.92
N TYR A 148 -11.66 34.86 -12.36
CA TYR A 148 -13.11 34.92 -12.26
C TYR A 148 -13.49 34.90 -10.78
N THR A 149 -13.44 36.08 -10.15
CA THR A 149 -13.95 36.30 -8.79
C THR A 149 -15.42 36.65 -8.92
N TRP A 150 -16.23 35.63 -9.21
CA TRP A 150 -17.67 35.73 -9.14
C TRP A 150 -18.09 35.56 -7.68
N ALA A 151 -18.76 36.57 -7.13
CA ALA A 151 -19.25 36.56 -5.76
C ALA A 151 -20.78 36.58 -5.79
N GLN A 152 -21.37 35.43 -5.49
CA GLN A 152 -22.81 35.28 -5.33
C GLN A 152 -23.13 34.95 -3.89
N ASN A 153 -23.87 35.84 -3.25
CA ASN A 153 -24.19 35.77 -1.83
C ASN A 153 -25.65 35.33 -1.57
N THR A 154 -26.46 35.20 -2.62
CA THR A 154 -27.87 34.78 -2.53
C THR A 154 -28.34 34.27 -3.88
N TRP A 155 -29.31 33.37 -3.86
CA TRP A 155 -30.03 32.78 -4.98
C TRP A 155 -31.53 33.16 -4.96
N ALA A 156 -31.90 34.15 -4.14
CA ALA A 156 -33.29 34.58 -3.98
C ALA A 156 -33.92 35.22 -5.23
N GLY A 157 -33.14 35.49 -6.28
CA GLY A 157 -33.62 36.04 -7.55
C GLY A 157 -34.39 35.05 -8.42
N GLY A 158 -34.38 33.76 -8.07
CA GLY A 158 -35.14 32.73 -8.75
C GLY A 158 -34.49 32.22 -10.04
N ALA A 159 -35.24 31.36 -10.74
CA ALA A 159 -34.85 30.81 -12.03
C ALA A 159 -34.95 31.90 -13.12
N ASP A 160 -33.91 32.06 -13.93
CA ASP A 160 -33.89 32.90 -15.12
C ASP A 160 -33.16 32.16 -16.24
N GLU A 161 -33.94 31.67 -17.20
CA GLU A 161 -33.47 30.91 -18.35
C GLU A 161 -33.08 31.81 -19.54
N ILE A 162 -33.27 33.12 -19.41
CA ILE A 162 -33.09 34.09 -20.50
C ILE A 162 -31.80 34.88 -20.30
N THR A 163 -31.54 35.34 -19.08
CA THR A 163 -30.40 36.21 -18.80
C THR A 163 -29.23 35.41 -18.23
N THR A 164 -28.04 35.63 -18.79
CA THR A 164 -26.80 35.01 -18.31
C THR A 164 -25.94 36.04 -17.58
N ALA A 165 -25.27 35.61 -16.52
CA ALA A 165 -24.28 36.45 -15.84
C ALA A 165 -23.16 36.83 -16.84
N THR A 166 -23.00 38.12 -17.13
CA THR A 166 -21.88 38.65 -17.90
C THR A 166 -20.94 39.38 -16.95
N HIS A 167 -19.71 38.87 -16.81
CA HIS A 167 -18.70 39.38 -15.88
C HIS A 167 -18.49 40.91 -15.94
N ASN A 168 -18.80 41.55 -17.08
CA ASN A 168 -18.68 42.99 -17.26
C ASN A 168 -19.73 43.81 -16.49
N SER A 169 -20.95 43.30 -16.32
CA SER A 169 -22.07 44.07 -15.72
C SER A 169 -22.61 43.47 -14.43
N ASN A 170 -22.33 42.20 -14.12
CA ASN A 170 -22.91 41.52 -12.96
C ASN A 170 -21.93 40.60 -12.24
N LYS A 171 -20.65 41.02 -12.16
CA LYS A 171 -19.61 40.37 -11.36
C LYS A 171 -20.00 40.18 -9.88
N THR A 172 -20.82 41.10 -9.37
CA THR A 172 -21.40 41.07 -8.02
C THR A 172 -22.89 41.32 -8.11
N GLY A 173 -23.66 40.86 -7.13
CA GLY A 173 -25.10 41.10 -7.07
C GLY A 173 -25.95 40.25 -8.03
N TRP A 174 -25.37 39.24 -8.68
CA TRP A 174 -26.14 38.26 -9.43
C TRP A 174 -26.87 37.31 -8.48
N THR A 175 -28.20 37.29 -8.51
CA THR A 175 -29.03 36.51 -7.55
C THR A 175 -29.83 35.38 -8.19
N LYS A 176 -29.62 35.12 -9.48
CA LYS A 176 -30.44 34.22 -10.29
C LYS A 176 -29.72 32.90 -10.57
N TYR A 177 -30.49 31.84 -10.84
CA TYR A 177 -30.00 30.54 -11.31
C TYR A 177 -30.73 30.13 -12.61
N PHE A 178 -30.20 29.18 -13.37
CA PHE A 178 -30.89 28.71 -14.58
C PHE A 178 -32.05 27.76 -14.23
N SER A 179 -31.75 26.69 -13.48
CA SER A 179 -32.71 25.73 -12.96
C SER A 179 -32.25 25.15 -11.62
N LYS A 180 -33.15 24.47 -10.90
CA LYS A 180 -32.84 23.71 -9.69
C LYS A 180 -33.71 22.46 -9.61
N ASP A 181 -33.25 21.46 -8.88
CA ASP A 181 -34.05 20.26 -8.61
C ASP A 181 -35.21 20.55 -7.66
N ALA A 182 -36.24 19.69 -7.68
CA ALA A 182 -37.41 19.80 -6.81
C ALA A 182 -37.05 19.77 -5.32
N ASN A 183 -35.99 19.04 -4.96
CA ASN A 183 -35.53 18.86 -3.58
C ASN A 183 -34.53 19.92 -3.13
N ILE A 184 -34.32 20.99 -3.91
CA ILE A 184 -33.43 22.09 -3.55
C ILE A 184 -34.27 23.33 -3.28
N THR A 185 -34.04 23.99 -2.15
CA THR A 185 -34.56 25.33 -1.87
C THR A 185 -33.44 26.34 -2.05
N ALA A 186 -33.66 27.29 -2.96
CA ALA A 186 -32.75 28.38 -3.25
C ALA A 186 -33.31 29.67 -2.62
N GLY A 187 -32.50 30.36 -1.83
CA GLY A 187 -32.81 31.63 -1.18
C GLY A 187 -31.49 32.33 -0.83
N ASP A 188 -31.36 32.85 0.38
CA ASP A 188 -30.05 33.38 0.83
C ASP A 188 -28.96 32.29 0.90
N ASP A 189 -29.38 31.05 1.15
CA ASP A 189 -28.54 29.86 1.02
C ASP A 189 -29.17 28.85 0.03
N VAL A 190 -28.39 27.85 -0.39
CA VAL A 190 -28.89 26.64 -1.06
C VAL A 190 -29.03 25.52 -0.03
N LYS A 191 -30.24 25.02 0.16
CA LYS A 191 -30.56 23.96 1.13
C LYS A 191 -31.21 22.77 0.43
N LEU A 192 -30.92 21.57 0.91
CA LEU A 192 -31.69 20.39 0.57
C LEU A 192 -33.03 20.44 1.34
N ASN A 193 -34.14 20.27 0.64
CA ASN A 193 -35.41 19.97 1.29
C ASN A 193 -35.32 18.57 1.88
N ALA A 194 -35.55 18.46 3.18
CA ALA A 194 -35.72 17.17 3.82
C ALA A 194 -36.98 16.52 3.22
N VAL A 195 -36.77 15.51 2.37
CA VAL A 195 -37.86 14.63 1.95
C VAL A 195 -38.12 13.68 3.11
N ALA A 196 -39.11 13.99 3.94
CA ALA A 196 -39.62 13.03 4.91
C ALA A 196 -40.32 11.91 4.14
N GLY A 197 -39.65 10.77 4.01
CA GLY A 197 -40.27 9.52 3.59
C GLY A 197 -40.73 8.76 4.82
N SER A 198 -41.97 8.25 4.79
CA SER A 198 -42.44 7.26 5.76
C SER A 198 -42.97 6.07 4.98
N PHE A 199 -42.53 4.89 5.36
CA PHE A 199 -43.07 3.63 4.89
C PHE A 199 -43.83 3.01 6.06
N VAL A 200 -45.04 2.54 5.81
CA VAL A 200 -45.86 1.86 6.81
C VAL A 200 -45.96 0.42 6.38
N ASP A 201 -45.33 -0.47 7.14
CA ASP A 201 -45.50 -1.91 7.01
C ASP A 201 -46.58 -2.35 8.01
N THR A 202 -47.68 -2.93 7.53
CA THR A 202 -48.83 -3.31 8.38
C THR A 202 -48.75 -4.73 8.92
N THR A 203 -47.78 -5.52 8.46
CA THR A 203 -47.53 -6.88 8.92
C THR A 203 -46.03 -7.13 9.12
N ASP A 204 -45.70 -8.08 10.01
CA ASP A 204 -44.31 -8.54 10.17
C ASP A 204 -43.75 -9.10 8.86
N THR A 205 -44.60 -9.67 8.00
CA THR A 205 -44.19 -10.16 6.67
C THR A 205 -43.71 -9.02 5.80
N ASP A 206 -44.44 -7.91 5.75
CA ASP A 206 -44.09 -6.74 4.92
C ASP A 206 -42.80 -6.08 5.43
N PHE A 207 -42.69 -5.89 6.75
CA PHE A 207 -41.48 -5.34 7.39
C PHE A 207 -40.27 -6.25 7.18
N ASN A 208 -40.48 -7.57 7.19
CA ASN A 208 -39.41 -8.53 6.99
C ASN A 208 -39.00 -8.74 5.53
N ALA A 209 -39.89 -8.47 4.59
CA ALA A 209 -39.62 -8.52 3.15
C ALA A 209 -38.71 -7.37 2.68
N GLN A 210 -38.60 -6.27 3.45
CA GLN A 210 -37.71 -5.17 3.10
C GLN A 210 -36.23 -5.52 3.33
N ALA A 211 -35.36 -4.99 2.47
CA ALA A 211 -33.92 -5.17 2.58
C ALA A 211 -33.37 -4.40 3.80
N LYS A 212 -32.83 -5.13 4.78
CA LYS A 212 -32.20 -4.57 5.98
C LYS A 212 -30.69 -4.66 5.86
N THR A 213 -30.02 -3.53 5.72
CA THR A 213 -28.55 -3.50 5.51
C THR A 213 -27.75 -3.20 6.76
N ASN A 214 -28.38 -2.62 7.78
CA ASN A 214 -27.72 -2.09 8.98
C ASN A 214 -28.48 -2.38 10.29
N VAL A 215 -29.58 -3.13 10.22
CA VAL A 215 -30.38 -3.51 11.39
C VAL A 215 -30.74 -4.99 11.38
N TYR A 216 -30.97 -5.56 12.56
CA TYR A 216 -31.64 -6.85 12.75
C TYR A 216 -32.86 -6.67 13.64
N VAL A 217 -33.80 -7.60 13.51
CA VAL A 217 -35.08 -7.59 14.21
C VAL A 217 -35.15 -8.78 15.13
N THR A 218 -35.66 -8.60 16.34
CA THR A 218 -35.99 -9.70 17.25
C THR A 218 -37.43 -9.60 17.69
N GLY A 219 -38.05 -10.75 17.99
CA GLY A 219 -39.47 -10.79 18.35
C GLY A 219 -40.39 -10.65 17.14
N SER A 220 -41.69 -10.61 17.39
CA SER A 220 -42.77 -10.47 16.40
C SER A 220 -43.94 -9.71 17.03
N GLY A 221 -44.78 -9.07 16.22
CA GLY A 221 -45.92 -8.26 16.69
C GLY A 221 -45.49 -7.15 17.66
N ASP A 222 -46.24 -6.97 18.75
CA ASP A 222 -46.00 -5.89 19.73
C ASP A 222 -44.67 -6.02 20.49
N ALA A 223 -44.03 -7.19 20.46
CA ALA A 223 -42.72 -7.43 21.08
C ALA A 223 -41.55 -7.25 20.11
N GLY A 224 -41.82 -6.87 18.85
CA GLY A 224 -40.81 -6.63 17.83
C GLY A 224 -39.90 -5.46 18.20
N ALA A 225 -38.59 -5.68 18.15
CA ALA A 225 -37.58 -4.65 18.39
C ALA A 225 -36.55 -4.64 17.26
N VAL A 226 -36.16 -3.43 16.83
CA VAL A 226 -35.15 -3.19 15.81
C VAL A 226 -33.85 -2.74 16.47
N PHE A 227 -32.76 -3.44 16.17
CA PHE A 227 -31.44 -3.15 16.69
C PHE A 227 -30.48 -2.87 15.53
N ALA A 228 -29.52 -1.98 15.75
CA ALA A 228 -28.40 -1.85 14.82
C ALA A 228 -27.58 -3.15 14.78
N LEU A 229 -27.08 -3.52 13.60
CA LEU A 229 -26.13 -4.63 13.47
C LEU A 229 -24.88 -4.35 14.32
N LYS A 230 -24.41 -5.40 14.98
CA LYS A 230 -23.31 -5.30 15.94
C LYS A 230 -21.96 -5.27 15.22
N PRO A 231 -21.03 -4.39 15.60
CA PRO A 231 -19.69 -4.36 15.03
C PRO A 231 -18.88 -5.59 15.46
N GLU A 232 -17.68 -5.73 14.90
CA GLU A 232 -16.71 -6.73 15.34
C GLU A 232 -16.42 -6.57 16.85
N GLY A 233 -16.39 -7.70 17.57
CA GLY A 233 -16.30 -7.76 19.02
C GLY A 233 -17.64 -7.68 19.77
N GLY A 234 -18.75 -7.36 19.10
CA GLY A 234 -20.08 -7.32 19.73
C GLY A 234 -20.62 -8.71 20.08
N ALA A 235 -21.29 -8.86 21.22
CA ALA A 235 -21.85 -10.14 21.62
C ALA A 235 -23.05 -10.54 20.74
N CYS A 236 -23.11 -11.78 20.26
CA CYS A 236 -24.17 -12.25 19.37
C CYS A 236 -24.64 -13.66 19.75
N THR A 237 -25.84 -14.01 19.30
CA THR A 237 -26.35 -15.40 19.35
C THR A 237 -26.51 -16.01 17.96
N ASP A 238 -26.59 -15.16 16.92
CA ASP A 238 -26.76 -15.56 15.53
C ASP A 238 -26.03 -14.56 14.60
N ALA A 239 -25.63 -15.03 13.41
CA ALA A 239 -24.90 -14.23 12.43
C ALA A 239 -25.69 -13.01 11.92
N SER A 240 -27.02 -13.08 11.87
CA SER A 240 -27.89 -11.96 11.48
C SER A 240 -27.78 -10.74 12.39
N GLN A 241 -27.22 -10.90 13.60
CA GLN A 241 -27.04 -9.79 14.54
C GLN A 241 -25.75 -8.99 14.27
N CYS A 242 -24.85 -9.50 13.43
CA CYS A 242 -23.55 -8.92 13.17
C CYS A 242 -23.56 -8.07 11.90
N ASN A 243 -22.70 -7.06 11.84
CA ASN A 243 -22.56 -6.20 10.66
C ASN A 243 -22.29 -7.03 9.40
N THR A 244 -22.64 -6.49 8.24
CA THR A 244 -22.48 -7.15 6.95
C THR A 244 -21.06 -7.69 6.81
N ASN A 245 -20.95 -8.98 6.43
CA ASN A 245 -19.71 -9.76 6.32
C ASN A 245 -19.08 -10.24 7.63
N LEU A 246 -19.69 -9.98 8.79
CA LEU A 246 -19.32 -10.61 10.04
C LEU A 246 -20.18 -11.84 10.29
N ILE A 247 -19.74 -12.62 11.25
CA ILE A 247 -20.31 -13.91 11.61
C ILE A 247 -20.32 -14.02 13.13
N CYS A 248 -21.23 -14.83 13.66
CA CYS A 248 -21.30 -15.09 15.09
C CYS A 248 -20.56 -16.39 15.43
N SER A 249 -19.57 -16.33 16.32
CA SER A 249 -18.91 -17.53 16.88
C SER A 249 -18.46 -17.24 18.28
N SER A 250 -18.58 -18.26 19.13
CA SER A 250 -18.29 -18.13 20.56
C SER A 250 -19.04 -16.94 21.17
N ASN A 251 -20.26 -16.69 20.69
CA ASN A 251 -21.13 -15.58 21.04
C ASN A 251 -20.57 -14.17 20.79
N VAL A 252 -19.65 -14.02 19.82
CA VAL A 252 -19.06 -12.73 19.45
C VAL A 252 -19.06 -12.58 17.92
N CYS A 253 -19.36 -11.37 17.44
CA CYS A 253 -19.26 -10.98 16.04
C CYS A 253 -17.79 -10.83 15.67
N TYR A 254 -17.33 -11.54 14.65
CA TYR A 254 -15.94 -11.50 14.21
C TYR A 254 -15.85 -11.49 12.69
N SER A 255 -14.76 -10.94 12.17
CA SER A 255 -14.44 -11.08 10.77
C SER A 255 -14.16 -12.55 10.43
N PRO A 256 -14.73 -13.10 9.34
CA PRO A 256 -14.35 -14.42 8.84
C PRO A 256 -12.90 -14.48 8.36
N TRP A 257 -12.30 -13.31 8.11
CA TRP A 257 -10.90 -13.14 7.74
C TRP A 257 -10.05 -12.86 8.98
N GLN A 258 -9.06 -13.73 9.23
CA GLN A 258 -8.22 -13.66 10.42
C GLN A 258 -6.79 -13.32 10.08
N ASN A 259 -6.20 -12.36 10.80
CA ASN A 259 -4.78 -12.06 10.65
C ASN A 259 -3.95 -13.26 11.11
N SER A 260 -3.16 -13.82 10.18
CA SER A 260 -2.24 -14.90 10.49
C SER A 260 -0.82 -14.38 10.76
N PRO A 261 -0.02 -15.06 11.61
CA PRO A 261 1.41 -14.81 11.71
C PRO A 261 2.17 -14.90 10.38
N CYS A 262 1.56 -15.50 9.36
CA CYS A 262 2.11 -15.68 8.02
C CYS A 262 2.07 -14.42 7.14
N GLY A 263 1.58 -13.29 7.65
CA GLY A 263 1.47 -12.04 6.88
C GLY A 263 0.32 -12.00 5.88
N VAL A 264 -0.62 -12.95 5.97
CA VAL A 264 -1.86 -13.01 5.16
C VAL A 264 -3.07 -13.11 6.08
N GLN A 265 -4.25 -12.76 5.57
CA GLN A 265 -5.50 -13.07 6.25
C GLN A 265 -6.01 -14.44 5.81
N VAL A 266 -6.51 -15.25 6.74
CA VAL A 266 -6.98 -16.61 6.49
C VAL A 266 -8.48 -16.69 6.72
N TYR A 267 -9.21 -17.29 5.78
CA TYR A 267 -10.65 -17.49 5.93
C TYR A 267 -10.94 -18.61 6.95
N LYS A 268 -11.83 -18.35 7.91
CA LYS A 268 -12.11 -19.22 9.07
C LYS A 268 -12.61 -20.64 8.75
N GLU A 269 -13.26 -20.82 7.60
CA GLU A 269 -13.88 -22.09 7.21
C GLU A 269 -13.27 -22.63 5.92
N ASP A 270 -13.40 -23.95 5.73
CA ASP A 270 -13.13 -24.55 4.44
C ASP A 270 -14.22 -24.11 3.46
N SER A 271 -13.84 -23.47 2.35
CA SER A 271 -14.81 -22.94 1.38
C SER A 271 -15.62 -24.01 0.64
N THR A 272 -15.37 -25.29 0.93
CA THR A 272 -16.04 -26.44 0.31
C THR A 272 -17.14 -27.05 1.18
N GLY A 273 -17.38 -26.53 2.39
CA GLY A 273 -18.28 -27.18 3.35
C GLY A 273 -17.86 -28.62 3.71
N GLY A 274 -16.58 -28.96 3.47
CA GLY A 274 -16.01 -30.28 3.73
C GLY A 274 -16.02 -31.28 2.57
N ALA A 275 -16.75 -31.01 1.47
CA ALA A 275 -16.84 -31.92 0.32
C ALA A 275 -15.58 -31.95 -0.57
N GLY A 276 -14.69 -30.98 -0.41
CA GLY A 276 -13.55 -30.77 -1.30
C GLY A 276 -13.95 -30.08 -2.62
N ALA A 277 -12.96 -29.68 -3.40
CA ALA A 277 -13.10 -29.08 -4.72
C ALA A 277 -11.98 -29.55 -5.62
N VAL A 278 -12.22 -29.53 -6.93
CA VAL A 278 -11.18 -29.78 -7.93
C VAL A 278 -10.34 -28.53 -8.13
N TRP A 279 -9.04 -28.70 -8.37
CA TRP A 279 -8.14 -27.59 -8.68
C TRP A 279 -8.46 -26.98 -10.06
N LYS A 280 -8.69 -27.85 -11.05
CA LYS A 280 -9.13 -27.52 -12.41
C LYS A 280 -10.01 -28.63 -12.97
N THR A 281 -11.05 -28.27 -13.72
CA THR A 281 -12.02 -29.23 -14.29
C THR A 281 -11.45 -30.05 -15.44
N SER A 282 -10.35 -29.62 -16.06
CA SER A 282 -9.65 -30.32 -17.12
C SER A 282 -8.17 -30.58 -16.81
N GLN A 283 -7.65 -31.69 -17.34
CA GLN A 283 -6.25 -32.09 -17.30
C GLN A 283 -5.44 -31.35 -18.36
N THR A 284 -5.30 -30.04 -18.20
CA THR A 284 -4.54 -29.20 -19.12
C THR A 284 -3.61 -28.27 -18.35
N VAL A 285 -2.48 -27.95 -18.96
CA VAL A 285 -1.52 -26.98 -18.42
C VAL A 285 -2.22 -25.66 -18.08
N CYS A 286 -1.86 -25.05 -16.95
CA CYS A 286 -2.36 -23.72 -16.66
C CYS A 286 -1.69 -22.70 -17.59
N VAL A 287 -2.50 -21.88 -18.24
CA VAL A 287 -2.04 -20.86 -19.18
C VAL A 287 -2.67 -19.52 -18.81
N GLY A 288 -2.07 -18.44 -19.31
CA GLY A 288 -2.64 -17.10 -19.16
C GLY A 288 -4.05 -17.02 -19.79
N PRO A 289 -4.96 -16.19 -19.23
CA PRO A 289 -4.70 -15.19 -18.19
C PRO A 289 -4.78 -15.73 -16.75
N GLN A 290 -5.19 -16.97 -16.52
CA GLN A 290 -5.39 -17.50 -15.17
C GLN A 290 -4.09 -17.80 -14.42
N CYS A 291 -2.98 -17.98 -15.13
CA CYS A 291 -1.67 -18.26 -14.54
C CYS A 291 -0.55 -17.35 -15.05
N VAL A 292 0.42 -17.13 -14.16
CA VAL A 292 1.75 -16.60 -14.47
C VAL A 292 2.76 -17.69 -14.11
N GLY A 293 3.30 -18.37 -15.14
CA GLY A 293 4.07 -19.59 -14.93
C GLY A 293 3.18 -20.72 -14.37
N ASN A 294 3.58 -21.32 -13.25
CA ASN A 294 2.85 -22.40 -12.59
C ASN A 294 1.89 -21.91 -11.49
N LEU A 295 1.75 -20.60 -11.31
CA LEU A 295 0.96 -20.01 -10.23
C LEU A 295 -0.35 -19.42 -10.78
N LEU A 296 -1.46 -19.76 -10.14
CA LEU A 296 -2.74 -19.07 -10.36
C LEU A 296 -2.61 -17.61 -9.90
N VAL A 297 -3.15 -16.69 -10.69
CA VAL A 297 -3.10 -15.26 -10.38
C VAL A 297 -4.06 -14.88 -9.26
N ASP A 298 -3.67 -13.85 -8.52
CA ASP A 298 -4.40 -13.32 -7.36
C ASP A 298 -5.55 -12.38 -7.78
N ASP A 299 -5.57 -11.95 -9.03
CA ASP A 299 -6.55 -11.00 -9.57
C ASP A 299 -7.97 -11.60 -9.67
N ASN A 300 -8.87 -11.12 -8.80
CA ASN A 300 -10.27 -11.54 -8.78
C ASN A 300 -11.10 -11.04 -9.99
N SER A 301 -10.57 -10.17 -10.85
CA SER A 301 -11.24 -9.78 -12.10
C SER A 301 -11.20 -10.87 -13.18
N ILE A 302 -10.26 -11.82 -13.08
CA ILE A 302 -10.09 -12.92 -14.04
C ILE A 302 -11.19 -14.00 -13.87
N ASP A 303 -11.59 -14.62 -14.98
CA ASP A 303 -12.49 -15.78 -14.97
C ASP A 303 -11.76 -17.08 -14.59
N PHE A 304 -12.24 -17.69 -13.50
CA PHE A 304 -11.77 -18.96 -12.95
C PHE A 304 -12.85 -20.05 -13.00
N SER A 305 -13.83 -19.95 -13.90
CA SER A 305 -14.89 -20.94 -14.10
C SER A 305 -14.36 -22.39 -14.23
N ALA A 306 -13.21 -22.58 -14.89
CA ALA A 306 -12.54 -23.87 -15.00
C ALA A 306 -11.70 -24.29 -13.77
N TYR A 307 -11.50 -23.41 -12.79
CA TYR A 307 -10.68 -23.63 -11.59
C TYR A 307 -11.53 -23.54 -10.33
N THR A 308 -12.33 -24.58 -10.08
CA THR A 308 -13.35 -24.59 -9.01
C THR A 308 -12.79 -24.17 -7.65
N ALA A 309 -11.65 -24.72 -7.24
CA ALA A 309 -10.98 -24.35 -5.99
C ALA A 309 -10.64 -22.85 -5.90
N ARG A 310 -10.16 -22.25 -6.99
CA ARG A 310 -9.84 -20.81 -7.05
C ARG A 310 -11.09 -19.95 -7.06
N ASN A 311 -12.15 -20.39 -7.75
CA ASN A 311 -13.42 -19.67 -7.83
C ASN A 311 -14.14 -19.63 -6.48
N LEU A 312 -14.02 -20.70 -5.67
CA LEU A 312 -14.52 -20.69 -4.29
C LEU A 312 -13.86 -19.60 -3.44
N CYS A 313 -12.55 -19.39 -3.57
CA CYS A 313 -11.88 -18.31 -2.87
C CYS A 313 -12.22 -16.93 -3.41
N LYS A 314 -12.41 -16.81 -4.72
CA LYS A 314 -12.89 -15.56 -5.33
C LYS A 314 -14.26 -15.15 -4.79
N ALA A 315 -15.16 -16.11 -4.56
CA ALA A 315 -16.51 -15.84 -4.05
C ALA A 315 -16.53 -15.20 -2.65
N VAL A 316 -15.45 -15.35 -1.87
CA VAL A 316 -15.31 -14.72 -0.54
C VAL A 316 -14.35 -13.53 -0.55
N ASP A 317 -13.98 -13.03 -1.73
CA ASP A 317 -12.98 -11.97 -1.94
C ASP A 317 -11.56 -12.36 -1.46
N GLY A 318 -11.12 -13.56 -1.84
CA GLY A 318 -9.76 -14.03 -1.58
C GLY A 318 -9.19 -14.86 -2.73
N ARG A 319 -8.11 -15.58 -2.43
CA ARG A 319 -7.38 -16.44 -3.36
C ARG A 319 -6.95 -17.75 -2.71
N LEU A 320 -6.45 -18.67 -3.53
CA LEU A 320 -5.78 -19.86 -3.02
C LEU A 320 -4.44 -19.49 -2.39
N ALA A 321 -4.10 -20.18 -1.29
CA ALA A 321 -2.82 -20.01 -0.62
C ALA A 321 -1.67 -20.56 -1.46
N THR A 322 -0.51 -19.91 -1.38
CA THR A 322 0.74 -20.45 -1.89
C THR A 322 1.21 -21.64 -1.05
N ARG A 323 2.16 -22.43 -1.58
CA ARG A 323 2.79 -23.53 -0.83
C ARG A 323 3.39 -23.07 0.50
N ALA A 324 4.08 -21.92 0.49
CA ALA A 324 4.72 -21.35 1.67
C ALA A 324 3.70 -20.84 2.69
N GLU A 325 2.66 -20.14 2.24
CA GLU A 325 1.56 -19.68 3.09
C GLU A 325 0.85 -20.86 3.75
N LEU A 326 0.54 -21.91 2.98
CA LEU A 326 -0.20 -23.06 3.48
C LEU A 326 0.63 -23.89 4.49
N LEU A 327 1.95 -23.98 4.30
CA LEU A 327 2.87 -24.54 5.31
C LEU A 327 2.85 -23.70 6.60
N CYS A 328 2.98 -22.39 6.47
CA CYS A 328 2.96 -21.50 7.63
C CYS A 328 1.61 -21.57 8.37
N ILE A 329 0.49 -21.60 7.65
CA ILE A 329 -0.86 -21.77 8.19
C ILE A 329 -0.95 -23.10 8.95
N TYR A 330 -0.46 -24.20 8.36
CA TYR A 330 -0.43 -25.50 9.04
C TYR A 330 0.31 -25.41 10.38
N THR A 331 1.51 -24.82 10.41
CA THR A 331 2.32 -24.67 11.63
C THR A 331 1.61 -23.83 12.70
N ASN A 332 0.85 -22.81 12.30
CA ASN A 332 0.17 -21.88 13.21
C ASN A 332 -1.34 -22.17 13.38
N ARG A 333 -1.84 -23.31 12.90
CA ARG A 333 -3.29 -23.60 12.86
C ARG A 333 -3.97 -23.57 14.23
N ALA A 334 -3.22 -23.87 15.29
CA ALA A 334 -3.73 -23.83 16.66
C ALA A 334 -4.08 -22.40 17.15
N SER A 335 -3.45 -21.37 16.60
CA SER A 335 -3.74 -19.97 16.93
C SER A 335 -4.77 -19.32 16.00
N LEU A 336 -5.22 -20.03 14.97
CA LEU A 336 -6.22 -19.55 14.01
C LEU A 336 -7.59 -20.13 14.40
N VAL A 337 -8.60 -19.28 14.48
CA VAL A 337 -9.99 -19.70 14.74
C VAL A 337 -10.55 -20.40 13.51
N GLY A 338 -11.19 -21.53 13.75
CA GLY A 338 -11.81 -22.34 12.73
C GLY A 338 -11.58 -23.82 12.98
N ALA A 339 -12.49 -24.65 12.48
CA ALA A 339 -12.25 -26.08 12.45
C ALA A 339 -11.23 -26.38 11.34
N TRP A 340 -10.12 -27.00 11.71
CA TRP A 340 -9.12 -27.53 10.78
C TRP A 340 -9.34 -29.03 10.67
N SER A 341 -9.73 -29.49 9.48
CA SER A 341 -9.86 -30.92 9.24
C SER A 341 -8.49 -31.55 8.94
N ALA A 342 -8.30 -32.80 9.35
CA ALA A 342 -7.15 -33.62 8.97
C ALA A 342 -7.31 -34.09 7.50
N ALA A 343 -7.26 -33.15 6.56
CA ALA A 343 -7.45 -33.38 5.13
C ALA A 343 -6.31 -32.77 4.31
N ALA A 344 -6.32 -33.00 3.00
CA ALA A 344 -5.44 -32.32 2.06
C ALA A 344 -6.08 -31.03 1.52
N TYR A 345 -5.25 -30.00 1.38
CA TYR A 345 -5.63 -28.65 1.02
C TYR A 345 -4.89 -28.18 -0.23
N TRP A 346 -5.63 -27.70 -1.22
CA TRP A 346 -5.05 -27.18 -2.46
C TRP A 346 -4.20 -25.94 -2.22
N THR A 347 -3.10 -25.85 -2.98
CA THR A 347 -2.31 -24.62 -3.14
C THR A 347 -2.66 -23.94 -4.47
N ASN A 348 -2.19 -22.72 -4.68
CA ASN A 348 -2.33 -22.02 -5.96
C ASN A 348 -1.35 -22.50 -7.05
N GLU A 349 -0.51 -23.50 -6.77
CA GLU A 349 0.60 -23.91 -7.63
C GLU A 349 0.34 -25.25 -8.33
N GLN A 350 0.57 -25.24 -9.64
CA GLN A 350 0.59 -26.40 -10.51
C GLN A 350 1.88 -27.20 -10.34
N SER A 351 1.83 -28.53 -10.50
CA SER A 351 3.05 -29.35 -10.46
C SER A 351 3.98 -29.01 -11.61
N SER A 352 5.27 -28.83 -11.31
CA SER A 352 6.31 -28.70 -12.35
C SER A 352 6.73 -30.04 -12.94
N ALA A 353 6.57 -31.14 -12.18
CA ALA A 353 6.92 -32.49 -12.63
C ALA A 353 5.87 -33.06 -13.59
N ASP A 354 4.60 -32.71 -13.35
CA ASP A 354 3.47 -33.10 -14.19
C ASP A 354 2.48 -31.92 -14.31
N PRO A 355 2.80 -30.94 -15.17
CA PRO A 355 1.95 -29.78 -15.34
C PRO A 355 0.63 -30.13 -16.01
N THR A 356 0.48 -31.25 -16.71
CA THR A 356 -0.81 -31.54 -17.36
C THR A 356 -1.83 -31.97 -16.31
N ASP A 357 -1.44 -32.91 -15.45
CA ASP A 357 -2.40 -33.61 -14.60
C ASP A 357 -2.38 -33.20 -13.14
N ALA A 358 -1.28 -32.62 -12.63
CA ALA A 358 -1.10 -32.44 -11.20
C ALA A 358 -1.01 -30.99 -10.71
N ALA A 359 -1.44 -30.78 -9.46
CA ALA A 359 -1.23 -29.56 -8.69
C ALA A 359 -0.74 -29.92 -7.27
N PHE A 360 -0.14 -28.95 -6.58
CA PHE A 360 0.36 -29.17 -5.22
C PHE A 360 -0.76 -29.01 -4.19
N TYR A 361 -0.74 -29.91 -3.20
CA TYR A 361 -1.57 -29.80 -2.00
C TYR A 361 -0.73 -30.04 -0.74
N ARG A 362 -1.25 -29.64 0.41
CA ARG A 362 -0.67 -29.91 1.72
C ARG A 362 -1.63 -30.70 2.59
N ARG A 363 -1.16 -31.79 3.20
CA ARG A 363 -1.92 -32.55 4.19
C ARG A 363 -1.85 -31.86 5.54
N PHE A 364 -3.00 -31.57 6.13
CA PHE A 364 -3.11 -30.99 7.46
C PHE A 364 -3.10 -32.05 8.58
N THR A 365 -2.96 -33.32 8.22
CA THR A 365 -2.71 -34.43 9.15
C THR A 365 -1.27 -34.41 9.67
N ASP A 366 -0.30 -34.18 8.78
CA ASP A 366 1.14 -34.30 9.08
C ASP A 366 1.97 -33.10 8.57
N GLY A 367 1.36 -32.19 7.79
CA GLY A 367 2.04 -31.04 7.19
C GLY A 367 2.77 -31.37 5.90
N THR A 368 2.72 -32.63 5.44
CA THR A 368 3.46 -33.07 4.25
C THR A 368 2.87 -32.45 2.98
N GLU A 369 3.74 -32.00 2.10
CA GLU A 369 3.38 -31.57 0.76
C GLU A 369 3.43 -32.73 -0.23
N ALA A 370 2.47 -32.78 -1.14
CA ALA A 370 2.42 -33.78 -2.20
C ALA A 370 1.73 -33.22 -3.45
N GLN A 371 1.71 -34.03 -4.51
CA GLN A 371 1.03 -33.73 -5.77
C GLN A 371 -0.22 -34.58 -5.89
N GLY A 372 -1.30 -33.99 -6.40
CA GLY A 372 -2.56 -34.67 -6.65
C GLY A 372 -3.10 -34.32 -8.02
N LEU A 373 -3.90 -35.22 -8.59
CA LEU A 373 -4.61 -34.96 -9.83
C LEU A 373 -5.47 -33.70 -9.69
N LYS A 374 -5.45 -32.80 -10.68
CA LYS A 374 -6.23 -31.55 -10.68
C LYS A 374 -7.73 -31.78 -10.55
N SER A 375 -8.22 -32.92 -11.04
CA SER A 375 -9.59 -33.40 -10.92
C SER A 375 -9.91 -34.03 -9.55
N GLY A 376 -8.91 -34.20 -8.67
CA GLY A 376 -9.10 -34.72 -7.32
C GLY A 376 -9.81 -33.72 -6.41
N LEU A 377 -10.63 -34.24 -5.50
CA LEU A 377 -11.36 -33.43 -4.52
C LEU A 377 -10.52 -33.22 -3.26
N TYR A 378 -10.06 -31.99 -3.07
CA TYR A 378 -9.31 -31.58 -1.87
C TYR A 378 -9.90 -30.31 -1.28
N ARG A 379 -9.63 -30.05 -0.01
CA ARG A 379 -10.17 -28.89 0.68
C ARG A 379 -9.50 -27.61 0.21
N VAL A 380 -10.17 -26.50 0.47
CA VAL A 380 -9.73 -25.17 0.05
C VAL A 380 -9.74 -24.27 1.26
N ARG A 381 -8.59 -23.63 1.49
CA ARG A 381 -8.44 -22.58 2.49
C ARG A 381 -8.04 -21.30 1.78
N CYS A 382 -8.89 -20.29 1.91
CA CYS A 382 -8.69 -19.04 1.21
C CYS A 382 -7.86 -18.08 2.03
N VAL A 383 -7.03 -17.29 1.34
CA VAL A 383 -6.21 -16.24 1.91
C VAL A 383 -6.43 -14.93 1.15
N LYS A 384 -6.08 -13.80 1.77
CA LYS A 384 -6.00 -12.50 1.09
C LYS A 384 -4.87 -11.64 1.64
#